data_AF-A0A9J6QS26-F1
#
_entry.id   AF-A0A9J6QS26-F1
#
_cell.length_a   1.000
_cell.length_b   1.000
_cell.length_c   1.000
_cell.angle_alpha   90.00
_cell.angle_beta   90.00
_cell.angle_gamma   90.00
#
_symmetry.space_group_name_H-M   'P 1'
#
loop_
_entity.id
_entity.type
_entity.pdbx_description
1 polymer ?
#
loop_
_entity_poly.entity_id
_entity_poly.type
_entity_poly.pdbx_seq_one_letter_code
_entity_poly.pdbx_strand_id
1 'polypeptide(L)' 'MDIIIRNLEKRTVVALDDLAIAQRKSRNEYLKEQLTLLANRPILQEQEERYQSLLEQALAVIKENTQVIEKLMR' A
#
# COMPACT_ATOMS: atom_id res chain seq x y z
N MET A 1 -19.43 -10.13 -9.69
CA MET A 1 -20.15 -10.45 -8.43
C MET A 1 -20.68 -9.13 -7.89
N ASP A 2 -21.98 -9.05 -7.65
CA ASP A 2 -22.60 -7.81 -7.18
C ASP A 2 -22.78 -7.89 -5.66
N ILE A 3 -22.31 -6.86 -4.95
CA ILE A 3 -22.36 -6.76 -3.50
C ILE A 3 -23.35 -5.65 -3.14
N ILE A 4 -24.36 -5.98 -2.34
CA ILE A 4 -25.35 -5.03 -1.85
C ILE A 4 -25.07 -4.75 -0.39
N ILE A 5 -24.67 -3.53 -0.06
CA ILE A 5 -24.45 -3.09 1.32
C ILE A 5 -25.75 -2.48 1.84
N ARG A 6 -26.32 -3.08 2.88
CA ARG A 6 -27.56 -2.64 3.54
C ARG A 6 -27.25 -1.95 4.87
N ASN A 7 -28.24 -1.26 5.43
CA ASN A 7 -28.16 -0.63 6.74
C ASN A 7 -27.05 0.43 6.88
N LEU A 8 -26.74 1.15 5.79
CA LEU A 8 -25.90 2.34 5.84
C LEU A 8 -26.70 3.53 6.36
N GLU A 9 -26.09 4.30 7.25
CA GLU A 9 -26.68 5.55 7.69
C GLU A 9 -26.75 6.55 6.53
N LYS A 10 -27.85 7.32 6.46
CA LYS A 10 -28.06 8.30 5.38
C LYS A 10 -26.89 9.28 5.26
N ARG A 11 -26.33 9.74 6.39
CA ARG A 11 -25.17 10.65 6.41
C ARG A 11 -23.94 10.05 5.71
N THR A 12 -23.72 8.75 5.87
CA THR A 12 -22.58 8.05 5.25
C THR A 12 -22.78 7.95 3.74
N VAL A 13 -24.00 7.70 3.28
CA VAL A 13 -24.32 7.65 1.84
C VAL A 13 -24.09 9.02 1.20
N VAL A 14 -24.52 10.11 1.84
CA VAL A 14 -24.31 11.47 1.36
C VAL A 14 -22.82 11.81 1.29
N ALA A 15 -22.06 11.50 2.34
CA ALA A 15 -20.61 11.73 2.33
C ALA A 15 -19.90 10.96 1.20
N LEU A 16 -20.33 9.72 0.93
CA LEU A 16 -19.80 8.93 -0.19
C LEU A 16 -20.15 9.53 -1.55
N ASP A 17 -21.34 10.13 -1.70
CA ASP A 17 -21.72 10.87 -2.91
C ASP A 17 -20.84 12.10 -3.11
N ASP A 18 -20.68 12.91 -2.07
CA ASP A 18 -19.88 14.13 -2.14
C ASP A 18 -18.43 13.82 -2.53
N LEU A 19 -17.85 12.76 -1.96
CA LEU A 19 -16.51 12.29 -2.28
C LEU A 19 -16.40 11.77 -3.72
N ALA A 20 -17.41 11.07 -4.22
CA ALA A 20 -17.43 10.58 -5.60
C ALA A 20 -17.58 11.74 -6.60
N ILE A 21 -18.47 12.70 -6.32
CA ILE A 21 -18.71 13.89 -7.13
C ILE A 21 -17.45 14.76 -7.20
N ALA A 22 -16.77 14.97 -6.07
CA ALA A 22 -15.50 15.71 -6.02
C ALA A 22 -14.44 15.13 -6.98
N GLN A 23 -14.49 13.82 -7.23
CA GLN A 23 -13.59 13.12 -8.14
C GLN A 23 -14.18 12.88 -9.54
N ARG A 24 -15.37 13.41 -9.82
CA ARG A 24 -16.12 13.21 -11.08
C ARG A 24 -16.39 11.73 -11.40
N LYS A 25 -16.65 10.92 -10.38
CA LYS A 25 -16.92 9.48 -10.49
C LYS A 25 -18.33 9.16 -10.02
N SER A 26 -18.88 8.06 -10.51
CA SER A 26 -20.08 7.51 -9.88
C SER A 26 -19.75 6.97 -8.49
N ARG A 27 -20.72 6.95 -7.58
CA ARG A 27 -20.57 6.35 -6.24
C ARG A 27 -20.03 4.93 -6.32
N ASN A 28 -20.50 4.15 -7.30
CA ASN A 28 -20.07 2.76 -7.46
C ASN A 28 -18.61 2.64 -7.92
N GLU A 29 -18.17 3.46 -8.88
CA GLU A 29 -16.77 3.49 -9.31
C GLU A 29 -15.85 3.93 -8.18
N TYR A 30 -16.23 5.00 -7.47
CA TYR A 30 -15.51 5.46 -6.28
C TYR A 30 -15.35 4.33 -5.26
N LEU A 31 -16.45 3.64 -4.91
CA LEU A 31 -16.41 2.53 -3.95
C LEU A 31 -15.53 1.36 -4.42
N LYS A 32 -15.58 1.00 -5.71
CA LYS A 32 -14.72 -0.06 -6.28
C LYS A 32 -13.25 0.28 -6.15
N GLU A 33 -12.86 1.51 -6.44
CA GLU A 33 -11.48 1.96 -6.30
C GLU A 33 -11.04 1.96 -4.84
N GLN A 34 -11.85 2.50 -3.93
CA GLN A 34 -11.53 2.51 -2.50
C GLN A 34 -11.39 1.09 -1.94
N LEU A 35 -12.29 0.18 -2.31
CA LEU A 35 -12.20 -1.23 -1.91
C LEU A 35 -10.95 -1.92 -2.47
N THR A 36 -10.58 -1.60 -3.72
CA THR A 36 -9.35 -2.13 -4.34
C THR A 36 -8.12 -1.63 -3.61
N LEU A 37 -8.07 -0.34 -3.28
CA LEU A 37 -6.98 0.26 -2.50
C LEU A 37 -6.86 -0.38 -1.12
N LEU A 38 -7.99 -0.56 -0.41
CA LEU A 38 -8.01 -1.21 0.90
C LEU A 38 -7.56 -2.66 0.84
N ALA A 39 -7.99 -3.42 -0.17
CA ALA A 39 -7.59 -4.82 -0.34
C ALA A 39 -6.10 -4.97 -0.69
N ASN A 40 -5.54 -4.03 -1.46
CA ASN A 40 -4.14 -4.07 -1.89
C ASN A 40 -3.18 -3.48 -0.86
N ARG A 41 -3.64 -2.64 0.07
CA ARG A 41 -2.78 -1.96 1.06
C ARG A 41 -1.91 -2.93 1.89
N PRO A 42 -2.43 -4.06 2.42
CA PRO A 42 -1.60 -5.01 3.17
C PRO A 42 -0.50 -5.62 2.30
N ILE A 43 -0.83 -5.95 1.04
CA ILE A 43 0.12 -6.55 0.09
C ILE A 43 1.22 -5.54 -0.26
N LEU A 44 0.85 -4.28 -0.53
CA LEU A 44 1.81 -3.22 -0.81
C LEU A 44 2.71 -2.95 0.40
N GLN A 45 2.16 -2.93 1.60
CA GLN A 45 2.92 -2.76 2.83
C GLN A 45 3.89 -3.93 3.07
N GLU A 46 3.44 -5.17 2.89
CA GLU A 46 4.29 -6.36 3.02
C GLU A 46 5.44 -6.34 1.99
N GLN A 47 5.17 -5.92 0.76
CA GLN A 47 6.20 -5.77 -0.26
C GLN A 47 7.25 -4.72 0.13
N GLU A 48 6.81 -3.55 0.62
CA GLU A 48 7.71 -2.50 1.08
C GLU A 48 8.61 -2.98 2.22
N GLU A 49 8.03 -3.67 3.21
CA GLU A 49 8.77 -4.25 4.34
C GLU A 49 9.82 -5.28 3.86
N ARG A 50 9.46 -6.12 2.89
CA ARG A 50 10.40 -7.09 2.28
C ARG A 50 11.53 -6.39 1.52
N TYR A 51 11.23 -5.34 0.77
CA TYR A 51 12.25 -4.56 0.06
C TYR A 51 13.22 -3.89 1.01
N GLN A 52 12.71 -3.29 2.09
CA GLN A 52 13.53 -2.66 3.11
C GLN A 52 14.47 -3.69 3.77
N SER A 53 13.95 -4.87 4.12
CA SER A 53 14.77 -5.95 4.70
C SER A 53 15.86 -6.43 3.74
N LEU A 54 15.54 -6.58 2.44
CA LEU A 54 16.52 -6.98 1.43
C LEU A 54 17.64 -5.94 1.31
N LEU A 55 17.27 -4.65 1.31
CA LEU A 55 18.23 -3.55 1.18
C LEU A 55 19.17 -3.49 2.39
N GLU A 56 18.65 -3.67 3.60
CA GLU A 56 19.46 -3.75 4.82
C GLU A 56 20.44 -4.93 4.79
N GLN A 57 19.99 -6.11 4.37
CA GLN A 57 20.84 -7.29 4.23
C GLN A 57 21.94 -7.10 3.19
N ALA A 58 21.60 -6.54 2.02
CA ALA A 58 22.58 -6.27 0.97
C ALA A 58 23.65 -5.26 1.43
N LEU A 59 23.23 -4.17 2.10
CA LEU A 59 24.16 -3.19 2.64
C LEU A 59 25.06 -3.78 3.74
N ALA A 60 24.53 -4.67 4.58
CA ALA A 60 25.33 -5.38 5.58
C ALA A 60 26.43 -6.23 4.93
N VAL A 61 26.10 -7.00 3.90
CA VAL A 61 27.07 -7.82 3.15
C VAL A 61 28.11 -6.95 2.45
N ILE A 62 27.70 -5.85 1.82
CA ILE A 62 28.63 -4.91 1.18
C ILE A 62 29.59 -4.34 2.22
N LYS A 63 29.07 -3.92 3.38
CA LYS A 63 29.89 -3.36 4.47
C LYS A 63 30.90 -4.38 4.99
N GLU A 64 30.47 -5.63 5.20
CA GLU A 64 31.35 -6.72 5.65
C GLU A 64 32.45 -6.99 4.62
N ASN A 65 32.09 -7.11 3.34
CA ASN A 65 33.05 -7.31 2.26
C ASN A 65 34.07 -6.17 2.18
N THR A 66 33.63 -4.91 2.27
CA THR A 66 34.52 -3.74 2.30
C THR A 66 35.48 -3.80 3.48
N GLN A 67 35.00 -4.15 4.68
CA GLN A 67 35.85 -4.29 5.87
C GLN A 67 36.90 -5.41 5.71
N VAL A 68 36.54 -6.53 5.10
CA VAL A 68 37.47 -7.63 4.83
C VAL A 68 38.53 -7.19 3.81
N ILE A 69 38.12 -6.53 2.73
CA ILE A 69 39.03 -6.01 1.71
C ILE A 69 40.01 -4.99 2.32
N GLU A 70 39.53 -4.06 3.13
CA GLU A 70 40.39 -3.10 3.84
C GLU A 70 41.40 -3.77 4.77
N LYS A 71 41.00 -4.86 5.45
CA LYS A 71 41.90 -5.66 6.28
C LYS A 71 42.94 -6.44 5.49
N LEU A 72 42.63 -6.87 4.26
CA LEU A 72 43.56 -7.56 3.38
C LEU A 72 44.54 -6.61 2.66
N MET A 73 44.16 -5.35 2.48
CA MET A 73 45.00 -4.32 1.87
C MET A 73 45.91 -3.58 2.87
N ARG A 74 45.73 -3.82 4.17
CA ARG A 74 46.65 -3.36 5.24
C ARG A 74 47.60 -4.48 5.63
#